data_AF-A0A1S2XQP6-F1
#
_entry.id   AF-A0A1S2XQP6-F1
#
_cell.length_a   1.000
_cell.length_b   1.000
_cell.length_c   1.000
_cell.angle_alpha   90.00
_cell.angle_beta   90.00
_cell.angle_gamma   90.00
#
_symmetry.space_group_name_H-M   'P 1'
#
loop_
_entity.id
_entity.type
_entity.pdbx_description
1 polymer ?
#
loop_
_entity_poly.entity_id
_entity_poly.type
_entity_poly.pdbx_seq_one_letter_code
_entity_poly.pdbx_strand_id
1 'polypeptide(L)'
;MGSKANFATTFILKFDDDYDHWSMVMENHPQSKEYWVAVESGYTEPKNMDGTTTTQIKNLKEMKLKDLKAKNYLFHSLDKSTLKMIMHKETSKQLWDSMKFKYQGNARVKRAQFNRLRRGSELLTMKQGESITDYFGRVMTIANDMRNYEEDMNDVKIVEKILRTLTDKWNHIVCSIKEANDIDQLFVDALQSYLLVHEQRFKASGEDEHALKVTHEESYSKRGQGRAAF
;
A
#
# COMPACT_ATOMS: atom_id res chain seq x y z
N MET A 1 20.14 -16.31 -43.04
CA MET A 1 20.45 -15.28 -42.04
C MET A 1 19.39 -14.19 -42.13
N GLY A 2 18.79 -13.83 -41.00
CA GLY A 2 17.71 -12.84 -40.93
C GLY A 2 16.92 -13.05 -39.65
N SER A 3 17.61 -12.98 -38.52
CA SER A 3 16.97 -13.05 -37.20
C SER A 3 16.01 -11.88 -37.10
N LYS A 4 14.70 -12.14 -37.20
CA LYS A 4 13.66 -11.16 -36.89
C LYS A 4 13.83 -10.85 -35.40
N ALA A 5 14.40 -9.68 -35.11
CA ALA A 5 14.37 -9.12 -33.78
C ALA A 5 12.91 -9.00 -33.38
N ASN A 6 12.45 -9.90 -32.51
CA ASN A 6 11.21 -9.76 -31.78
C ASN A 6 11.37 -8.50 -30.92
N PHE A 7 10.90 -7.35 -31.43
CA PHE A 7 10.64 -6.21 -30.56
C PHE A 7 9.60 -6.70 -29.56
N ALA A 8 10.04 -6.97 -28.33
CA ALA A 8 9.14 -7.30 -27.25
C ALA A 8 8.07 -6.22 -27.20
N THR A 9 6.82 -6.60 -27.51
CA THR A 9 5.66 -5.74 -27.35
C THR A 9 5.70 -5.22 -25.93
N THR A 10 6.09 -3.96 -25.78
CA THR A 10 6.35 -3.44 -24.46
C THR A 10 5.00 -3.16 -23.81
N PHE A 11 4.71 -3.86 -22.73
CA PHE A 11 3.44 -3.71 -22.04
C PHE A 11 3.46 -2.37 -21.29
N ILE A 12 2.90 -1.35 -21.92
CA ILE A 12 2.66 -0.06 -21.27
C ILE A 12 1.45 -0.26 -20.35
N LEU A 13 1.67 -0.13 -19.04
CA LEU A 13 0.61 -0.22 -18.05
C LEU A 13 -0.49 0.80 -18.38
N LYS A 14 -1.73 0.32 -18.46
CA LYS A 14 -2.89 1.19 -18.66
C LYS A 14 -3.31 1.79 -17.33
N PHE A 15 -3.63 3.06 -17.35
CA PHE A 15 -4.20 3.75 -16.21
C PHE A 15 -5.59 3.17 -15.89
N ASP A 16 -5.79 2.75 -14.64
CA ASP A 16 -6.97 2.06 -14.11
C ASP A 16 -7.56 2.77 -12.89
N ASP A 17 -7.44 4.09 -12.84
CA ASP A 17 -7.82 4.96 -11.72
C ASP A 17 -6.98 4.79 -10.43
N ASP A 18 -5.98 3.90 -10.41
CA ASP A 18 -4.94 3.86 -9.38
C ASP A 18 -3.72 4.68 -9.80
N TYR A 19 -3.74 5.98 -9.47
CA TYR A 19 -2.64 6.89 -9.80
C TYR A 19 -1.32 6.53 -9.13
N ASP A 20 -1.35 6.01 -7.90
CA ASP A 20 -0.12 5.75 -7.14
C ASP A 20 0.60 4.52 -7.72
N HIS A 21 -0.13 3.45 -8.01
CA HIS A 21 0.43 2.30 -8.72
C HIS A 21 0.91 2.67 -10.13
N TRP A 22 0.07 3.39 -10.89
CA TRP A 22 0.39 3.80 -12.25
C TRP A 22 1.63 4.69 -12.30
N SER A 23 1.69 5.73 -11.47
CA SER A 23 2.81 6.69 -11.46
C SER A 23 4.13 6.00 -11.12
N MET A 24 4.13 5.10 -10.13
CA MET A 24 5.31 4.31 -9.76
C MET A 24 5.83 3.48 -10.93
N VAL A 25 4.94 2.82 -11.69
CA VAL A 25 5.34 2.02 -12.86
C VAL A 25 5.82 2.91 -13.99
N MET A 26 5.15 4.04 -14.22
CA MET A 26 5.54 5.00 -15.26
C MET A 26 6.89 5.65 -14.98
N GLU A 27 7.23 5.92 -13.72
CA GLU A 27 8.55 6.46 -13.31
C GLU A 27 9.67 5.43 -13.46
N ASN A 28 9.41 4.18 -13.08
CA ASN A 28 10.47 3.17 -12.94
C ASN A 28 10.68 2.27 -14.16
N HIS A 29 9.79 2.33 -15.17
CA HIS A 29 9.87 1.47 -16.34
C HIS A 29 11.17 1.73 -17.16
N PRO A 30 11.87 0.70 -17.65
CA PRO A 30 13.15 0.87 -18.37
C PRO A 30 13.09 1.80 -19.59
N GLN A 31 11.97 1.77 -20.33
CA GLN A 31 11.78 2.71 -21.44
C GLN A 31 11.59 4.14 -20.94
N SER A 32 10.88 4.31 -19.82
CA SER A 32 10.70 5.61 -19.18
C SER A 32 12.05 6.24 -18.84
N LYS A 33 12.96 5.48 -18.23
CA LYS A 33 14.30 5.96 -17.82
C LYS A 33 15.15 6.52 -18.97
N GLU A 34 14.95 6.08 -20.21
CA GLU A 34 15.69 6.60 -21.39
C GLU A 34 15.33 8.07 -21.70
N TYR A 35 14.08 8.47 -21.44
CA TYR A 35 13.54 9.79 -21.81
C TYR A 35 12.93 10.58 -20.65
N TRP A 36 12.93 10.05 -19.43
CA TRP A 36 12.34 10.67 -18.23
C TRP A 36 12.91 12.05 -17.93
N VAL A 37 14.18 12.30 -18.28
CA VAL A 37 14.83 13.60 -18.15
C VAL A 37 14.03 14.72 -18.82
N ALA A 38 13.31 14.43 -19.90
CA ALA A 38 12.44 15.41 -20.57
C ALA A 38 11.13 15.70 -19.80
N VAL A 39 10.61 14.71 -19.06
CA VAL A 39 9.44 14.87 -18.19
C VAL A 39 9.79 15.73 -16.96
N GLU A 40 10.97 15.51 -16.37
CA GLU A 40 11.43 16.28 -15.21
C GLU A 40 11.87 17.70 -15.56
N SER A 41 12.80 17.81 -16.52
CA SER A 41 13.39 19.11 -16.90
C SER A 41 12.39 19.96 -17.69
N GLY A 42 11.56 19.32 -18.50
CA GLY A 42 10.68 19.97 -19.45
C GLY A 42 11.41 20.37 -20.72
N TYR A 43 10.69 20.30 -21.83
CA TYR A 43 11.13 20.85 -23.10
C TYR A 43 10.48 22.22 -23.32
N THR A 44 11.28 23.24 -23.63
CA THR A 44 10.78 24.54 -24.08
C THR A 44 11.27 24.76 -25.51
N GLU A 45 10.36 25.02 -26.44
CA GLU A 45 10.74 25.36 -27.80
C GLU A 45 11.41 26.76 -27.80
N PRO A 46 12.68 26.89 -28.22
CA PRO A 46 13.35 28.19 -28.22
C PRO A 46 12.67 29.13 -29.22
N LYS A 47 12.30 30.33 -28.77
CA LYS A 47 11.63 31.34 -29.61
C LYS A 47 12.56 31.99 -30.64
N ASN A 48 13.87 32.02 -30.37
CA ASN A 48 14.90 32.55 -31.28
C ASN A 48 16.09 31.57 -31.33
N MET A 49 16.57 31.25 -32.53
CA MET A 49 17.74 30.39 -32.77
C MET A 49 19.02 31.19 -33.11
N ASP A 50 18.95 32.51 -33.15
CA ASP A 50 20.10 33.35 -33.51
C ASP A 50 21.22 33.27 -32.47
N GLY A 51 22.43 32.92 -32.94
CA GLY A 51 23.63 32.76 -32.11
C GLY A 51 23.83 31.37 -31.48
N THR A 52 22.99 30.39 -31.80
CA THR A 52 23.06 29.04 -31.19
C THR A 52 24.18 28.19 -31.82
N THR A 53 25.10 27.66 -31.02
CA THR A 53 26.21 26.82 -31.50
C THR A 53 25.69 25.47 -32.02
N THR A 54 26.38 24.84 -32.97
CA THR A 54 26.01 23.51 -33.54
C THR A 54 25.78 22.44 -32.47
N THR A 55 26.52 22.47 -31.37
CA THR A 55 26.36 21.57 -30.21
C THR A 55 25.04 21.80 -29.46
N GLN A 56 24.65 23.07 -29.26
CA GLN A 56 23.38 23.42 -28.60
C GLN A 56 22.17 23.01 -29.46
N ILE A 57 22.27 23.17 -30.79
CA ILE A 57 21.23 22.72 -31.73
C ILE A 57 21.05 21.18 -31.67
N LYS A 58 22.15 20.42 -31.60
CA LYS A 58 22.09 18.96 -31.46
C LYS A 58 21.41 18.56 -30.14
N ASN A 59 21.79 19.17 -29.03
CA ASN A 59 21.20 18.89 -27.72
C ASN A 59 19.70 19.23 -27.68
N LEU A 60 19.28 20.35 -28.29
CA LEU A 60 17.87 20.71 -28.39
C LEU A 60 17.05 19.70 -29.18
N LYS A 61 17.59 19.20 -30.31
CA LYS A 61 16.93 18.15 -31.11
C LYS A 61 16.81 16.84 -30.35
N GLU A 62 17.84 16.46 -29.59
CA GLU A 62 17.83 15.26 -28.76
C GLU A 62 16.78 15.38 -27.63
N MET A 63 16.72 16.53 -26.97
CA MET A 63 15.71 16.79 -25.93
C MET A 63 14.29 16.82 -26.49
N LYS A 64 14.08 17.40 -27.68
CA LYS A 64 12.78 17.35 -28.38
C LYS A 64 12.37 15.92 -28.70
N LEU A 65 13.31 15.08 -29.15
CA LEU A 65 13.05 13.67 -29.42
C LEU A 65 12.69 12.91 -28.14
N LYS A 66 13.40 13.16 -27.03
CA LYS A 66 13.08 12.57 -25.72
C LYS A 66 11.70 13.00 -25.23
N ASP A 67 11.34 14.28 -25.33
CA ASP A 67 10.00 14.77 -24.97
C ASP A 67 8.90 14.08 -25.79
N LEU A 68 9.09 13.93 -27.11
CA LEU A 68 8.12 13.24 -27.97
C LEU A 68 7.99 11.76 -27.62
N LYS A 69 9.09 11.06 -27.31
CA LYS A 69 9.06 9.66 -26.86
C LYS A 69 8.32 9.53 -25.52
N ALA A 70 8.65 10.37 -24.55
CA ALA A 70 8.01 10.41 -23.23
C ALA A 70 6.51 10.70 -23.33
N LYS A 71 6.15 11.69 -24.15
CA LYS A 71 4.77 12.06 -24.42
C LYS A 71 3.99 10.93 -25.08
N ASN A 72 4.58 10.25 -26.06
CA ASN A 72 3.96 9.06 -26.67
C ASN A 72 3.76 7.97 -25.62
N TYR A 73 4.75 7.68 -24.78
CA TYR A 73 4.63 6.68 -23.72
C TYR A 73 3.47 6.99 -22.76
N LEU A 74 3.37 8.24 -22.28
CA LEU A 74 2.27 8.70 -21.43
C LEU A 74 0.91 8.64 -22.14
N PHE A 75 0.83 8.96 -23.44
CA PHE A 75 -0.42 8.81 -24.18
C PHE A 75 -0.86 7.37 -24.32
N HIS A 76 0.06 6.44 -24.53
CA HIS A 76 -0.29 5.03 -24.67
C HIS A 76 -0.75 4.42 -23.35
N SER A 77 -0.35 4.95 -22.20
CA SER A 77 -0.86 4.48 -20.91
C SER A 77 -2.25 5.03 -20.56
N LEU A 78 -2.65 6.15 -21.16
CA LEU A 78 -3.91 6.83 -20.83
C LEU A 78 -5.02 6.47 -21.82
N ASP A 79 -6.24 6.35 -21.32
CA ASP A 79 -7.41 6.13 -22.15
C ASP A 79 -7.98 7.47 -22.68
N LYS A 80 -8.89 7.37 -23.67
CA LYS A 80 -9.47 8.56 -24.31
C LYS A 80 -10.25 9.44 -23.34
N SER A 81 -10.88 8.86 -22.30
CA SER A 81 -11.65 9.64 -21.33
C SER A 81 -10.73 10.47 -20.44
N THR A 82 -9.65 9.86 -19.92
CA THR A 82 -8.66 10.56 -19.10
C THR A 82 -7.97 11.68 -19.86
N LEU A 83 -7.61 11.46 -21.13
CA LEU A 83 -6.99 12.48 -21.98
C LEU A 83 -7.88 13.68 -22.31
N LYS A 84 -9.20 13.51 -22.33
CA LYS A 84 -10.15 14.62 -22.53
C LYS A 84 -10.25 15.51 -21.29
N MET A 85 -9.98 14.97 -20.10
CA MET A 85 -10.05 15.70 -18.84
C MET A 85 -8.76 16.48 -18.52
N ILE A 86 -7.70 16.33 -19.33
CA ILE A 86 -6.42 17.01 -19.15
C ILE A 86 -6.35 18.25 -20.06
N MET A 87 -6.11 19.42 -19.45
CA MET A 87 -6.07 20.71 -20.15
C MET A 87 -4.74 20.95 -20.88
N HIS A 88 -3.59 20.69 -20.22
CA HIS A 88 -2.26 20.95 -20.80
C HIS A 88 -1.56 19.65 -21.18
N LYS A 89 -1.18 19.52 -22.44
CA LYS A 89 -0.58 18.29 -23.01
C LYS A 89 0.36 18.55 -24.18
N GLU A 90 0.92 19.75 -24.25
CA GLU A 90 1.81 20.19 -25.32
C GLU A 90 3.19 19.53 -25.18
N THR A 91 3.65 19.33 -23.94
CA THR A 91 4.90 18.63 -23.59
C THR A 91 4.63 17.42 -22.71
N SER A 92 5.59 16.48 -22.64
CA SER A 92 5.52 15.33 -21.73
C SER A 92 5.42 15.77 -20.26
N LYS A 93 6.16 16.83 -19.89
CA LYS A 93 6.10 17.46 -18.57
C LYS A 93 4.72 18.01 -18.23
N GLN A 94 4.12 18.81 -19.11
CA GLN A 94 2.78 19.36 -18.85
C GLN A 94 1.72 18.27 -18.72
N LEU A 95 1.82 17.20 -19.52
CA LEU A 95 0.93 16.05 -19.42
C LEU A 95 1.09 15.34 -18.06
N TRP A 96 2.33 15.12 -17.63
CA TRP A 96 2.65 14.53 -16.33
C TRP A 96 2.16 15.39 -15.15
N ASP A 97 2.47 16.68 -15.17
CA ASP A 97 2.06 17.64 -14.14
C ASP A 97 0.54 17.77 -14.07
N SER A 98 -0.15 17.74 -15.22
CA SER A 98 -1.62 17.77 -15.27
C SER A 98 -2.24 16.49 -14.70
N MET A 99 -1.66 15.33 -14.99
CA MET A 99 -2.07 14.06 -14.38
C MET A 99 -1.87 14.11 -12.86
N LYS A 100 -0.69 14.56 -12.42
CA LYS A 100 -0.36 14.73 -11.00
C LYS A 100 -1.36 15.67 -10.31
N PHE A 101 -1.64 16.83 -10.90
CA PHE A 101 -2.58 17.80 -10.36
C PHE A 101 -4.01 17.26 -10.30
N LYS A 102 -4.46 16.53 -11.33
CA LYS A 102 -5.81 15.98 -11.40
C LYS A 102 -6.06 14.89 -10.36
N TYR A 103 -5.11 13.98 -10.18
CA TYR A 103 -5.30 12.77 -9.37
C TYR A 103 -4.74 12.89 -7.95
N GLN A 104 -3.59 13.55 -7.78
CA GLN A 104 -3.07 13.84 -6.44
C GLN A 104 -3.63 15.15 -5.84
N GLY A 105 -4.38 15.92 -6.63
CA GLY A 105 -4.88 17.23 -6.23
C GLY A 105 -3.76 18.26 -6.02
N ASN A 106 -4.13 19.40 -5.43
CA ASN A 106 -3.15 20.37 -4.95
C ASN A 106 -2.62 19.99 -3.56
N ALA A 107 -1.58 20.67 -3.08
CA ALA A 107 -0.97 20.42 -1.77
C ALA A 107 -2.00 20.43 -0.60
N ARG A 108 -3.11 21.15 -0.72
CA ARG A 108 -4.19 21.19 0.29
C ARG A 108 -5.01 19.89 0.29
N VAL A 109 -5.30 19.32 -0.89
CA VAL A 109 -5.99 18.02 -1.00
C VAL A 109 -5.11 16.89 -0.46
N LYS A 110 -3.82 16.86 -0.84
CA LYS A 110 -2.84 15.92 -0.25
C LYS A 110 -2.82 16.02 1.27
N ARG A 111 -2.71 17.23 1.82
CA ARG A 111 -2.73 17.46 3.27
C ARG A 111 -4.03 16.99 3.92
N ALA A 112 -5.18 17.18 3.27
CA ALA A 112 -6.46 16.71 3.79
C ALA A 112 -6.57 15.18 3.81
N GLN A 113 -6.10 14.51 2.75
CA GLN A 113 -6.05 13.04 2.67
C GLN A 113 -5.07 12.47 3.69
N PHE A 114 -3.88 13.04 3.81
CA PHE A 114 -2.91 12.70 4.84
C PHE A 114 -3.49 12.85 6.26
N ASN A 115 -4.13 13.99 6.57
CA ASN A 115 -4.79 14.20 7.86
C ASN A 115 -5.96 13.24 8.11
N ARG A 116 -6.61 12.74 7.05
CA ARG A 116 -7.63 11.69 7.16
C ARG A 116 -6.99 10.35 7.52
N LEU A 117 -5.90 9.97 6.84
CA LEU A 117 -5.14 8.75 7.15
C LEU A 117 -4.58 8.77 8.56
N ARG A 118 -4.02 9.91 9.00
CA ARG A 118 -3.55 10.09 10.37
C ARG A 118 -4.65 9.85 11.40
N ARG A 119 -5.83 10.44 11.21
CA ARG A 119 -6.99 10.17 12.06
C ARG A 119 -7.43 8.71 12.00
N GLY A 120 -7.42 8.10 10.82
CA GLY A 120 -7.72 6.67 10.64
C GLY A 120 -6.74 5.77 11.39
N SER A 121 -5.45 6.10 11.35
CA SER A 121 -4.42 5.43 12.14
C SER A 121 -4.67 5.65 13.63
N GLU A 122 -4.88 6.87 14.11
CA GLU A 122 -5.15 7.18 15.52
C GLU A 122 -6.35 6.39 16.09
N LEU A 123 -7.41 6.24 15.31
CA LEU A 123 -8.62 5.48 15.69
C LEU A 123 -8.51 3.97 15.43
N LEU A 124 -7.40 3.51 14.85
CA LEU A 124 -7.19 2.11 14.50
C LEU A 124 -7.12 1.28 15.78
N THR A 125 -8.11 0.42 15.97
CA THR A 125 -8.17 -0.56 17.05
C THR A 125 -8.56 -1.92 16.48
N MET A 126 -8.10 -2.97 17.15
CA MET A 126 -8.54 -4.33 16.85
C MET A 126 -10.01 -4.46 17.24
N LYS A 127 -10.85 -4.97 16.33
CA LYS A 127 -12.27 -5.16 16.60
C LYS A 127 -12.50 -6.43 17.42
N GLN A 128 -13.61 -6.49 18.16
CA GLN A 128 -13.98 -7.69 18.89
C GLN A 128 -14.23 -8.86 17.93
N GLY A 129 -13.54 -9.98 18.13
CA GLY A 129 -13.66 -11.18 17.30
C GLY A 129 -12.93 -11.12 15.95
N GLU A 130 -12.20 -10.05 15.66
CA GLU A 130 -11.33 -9.96 14.48
C GLU A 130 -10.13 -10.91 14.62
N SER A 131 -9.70 -11.53 13.51
CA SER A 131 -8.49 -12.35 13.50
C SER A 131 -7.22 -11.50 13.54
N ILE A 132 -6.10 -12.05 14.02
CA ILE A 132 -4.82 -11.32 14.00
C ILE A 132 -4.41 -11.00 12.56
N THR A 133 -4.63 -11.92 11.62
CA THR A 133 -4.30 -11.71 10.20
C THR A 133 -5.07 -10.54 9.59
N ASP A 134 -6.38 -10.46 9.81
CA ASP A 134 -7.20 -9.37 9.27
C ASP A 134 -6.80 -8.03 9.87
N TYR A 135 -6.54 -8.01 11.18
CA TYR A 135 -6.10 -6.82 11.88
C TYR A 135 -4.74 -6.31 11.37
N PHE A 136 -3.75 -7.20 11.25
CA PHE A 136 -2.45 -6.86 10.65
C PHE A 136 -2.59 -6.37 9.22
N GLY A 137 -3.47 -6.99 8.41
CA GLY A 137 -3.78 -6.51 7.06
C GLY A 137 -4.20 -5.04 7.05
N ARG A 138 -5.14 -4.64 7.93
CA ARG A 138 -5.58 -3.24 8.03
C ARG A 138 -4.47 -2.30 8.49
N VAL A 139 -3.65 -2.72 9.46
CA VAL A 139 -2.50 -1.94 9.94
C VAL A 139 -1.51 -1.71 8.80
N MET A 140 -1.18 -2.76 8.04
CA MET A 140 -0.24 -2.69 6.93
C MET A 140 -0.76 -1.84 5.77
N THR A 141 -2.05 -1.91 5.44
CA THR A 141 -2.65 -1.00 4.45
C THR A 141 -2.45 0.46 4.88
N ILE A 142 -2.78 0.80 6.14
CA ILE A 142 -2.62 2.17 6.63
C ILE A 142 -1.15 2.60 6.69
N ALA A 143 -0.24 1.71 7.11
CA ALA A 143 1.18 2.01 7.17
C ALA A 143 1.77 2.25 5.77
N ASN A 144 1.39 1.43 4.78
CA ASN A 144 1.80 1.62 3.40
C ASN A 144 1.21 2.91 2.80
N ASP A 145 -0.07 3.19 3.07
CA ASP A 145 -0.68 4.46 2.67
C ASP A 145 0.08 5.64 3.29
N MET A 146 0.45 5.60 4.57
CA MET A 146 1.25 6.66 5.22
C MET A 146 2.65 6.82 4.61
N ARG A 147 3.32 5.72 4.24
CA ARG A 147 4.62 5.77 3.53
C ARG A 147 4.51 6.47 2.18
N ASN A 148 3.40 6.28 1.45
CA ASN A 148 3.17 6.96 0.18
C ASN A 148 3.06 8.49 0.31
N TYR A 149 2.77 9.01 1.51
CA TYR A 149 2.79 10.45 1.81
C TYR A 149 4.10 10.93 2.45
N GLU A 150 5.20 10.20 2.25
CA GLU A 150 6.55 10.51 2.78
C GLU A 150 6.64 10.49 4.32
N GLU A 151 5.70 9.84 5.01
CA GLU A 151 5.80 9.63 6.46
C GLU A 151 6.66 8.40 6.74
N ASP A 152 7.65 8.57 7.61
CA ASP A 152 8.50 7.48 8.05
C ASP A 152 7.70 6.52 8.95
N MET A 153 7.23 5.42 8.37
CA MET A 153 6.61 4.31 9.09
C MET A 153 7.61 3.17 9.22
N ASN A 154 8.49 3.26 10.20
CA ASN A 154 9.42 2.19 10.57
C ASN A 154 8.70 1.08 11.35
N ASP A 155 9.34 -0.08 11.46
CA ASP A 155 8.78 -1.25 12.15
C ASP A 155 8.47 -0.96 13.60
N VAL A 156 9.31 -0.18 14.29
CA VAL A 156 9.10 0.23 15.69
C VAL A 156 7.75 0.93 15.86
N LYS A 157 7.44 1.94 15.04
CA LYS A 157 6.15 2.66 15.10
C LYS A 157 4.96 1.73 14.86
N ILE A 158 5.10 0.77 13.94
CA ILE A 158 4.03 -0.18 13.60
C ILE A 158 3.82 -1.18 14.76
N VAL A 159 4.91 -1.73 15.31
CA VAL A 159 4.90 -2.65 16.46
C VAL A 159 4.29 -1.98 17.68
N GLU A 160 4.74 -0.79 18.05
CA GLU A 160 4.17 -0.04 19.17
C GLU A 160 2.69 0.25 18.98
N LYS A 161 2.29 0.59 17.74
CA LYS A 161 0.89 0.81 17.38
C LYS A 161 0.07 -0.44 17.67
N ILE A 162 0.48 -1.58 17.09
CA ILE A 162 -0.20 -2.88 17.25
C ILE A 162 -0.33 -3.22 18.74
N LEU A 163 0.78 -3.21 19.48
CA LEU A 163 0.78 -3.56 20.91
C LEU A 163 -0.11 -2.65 21.76
N ARG A 164 -0.32 -1.39 21.37
CA ARG A 164 -1.21 -0.45 22.08
C ARG A 164 -2.69 -0.61 21.72
N THR A 165 -3.00 -1.12 20.53
CA THR A 165 -4.37 -1.10 19.98
C THR A 165 -5.00 -2.48 19.80
N LEU A 166 -4.32 -3.54 20.26
CA LEU A 166 -4.90 -4.86 20.51
C LEU A 166 -6.00 -4.78 21.58
N THR A 167 -6.96 -5.72 21.52
CA THR A 167 -8.03 -5.79 22.53
C THR A 167 -7.53 -6.33 23.88
N ASP A 168 -8.29 -6.09 24.95
CA ASP A 168 -7.92 -6.46 26.32
C ASP A 168 -7.63 -7.96 26.51
N LYS A 169 -8.22 -8.82 25.65
CA LYS A 169 -7.94 -10.26 25.63
C LYS A 169 -6.45 -10.57 25.42
N TRP A 170 -5.72 -9.67 24.78
CA TRP A 170 -4.31 -9.83 24.46
C TRP A 170 -3.37 -9.18 25.47
N ASN A 171 -3.88 -8.47 26.49
CA ASN A 171 -3.06 -7.70 27.44
C ASN A 171 -1.96 -8.56 28.09
N HIS A 172 -2.28 -9.78 28.51
CA HIS A 172 -1.28 -10.70 29.07
C HIS A 172 -0.14 -11.00 28.07
N ILE A 173 -0.47 -11.25 26.81
CA ILE A 173 0.51 -11.58 25.76
C ILE A 173 1.35 -10.35 25.43
N VAL A 174 0.73 -9.17 25.37
CA VAL A 174 1.43 -7.90 25.17
C VAL A 174 2.47 -7.68 26.28
N CYS A 175 2.12 -7.91 27.55
CA CYS A 175 3.08 -7.82 28.65
C CYS A 175 4.23 -8.80 28.47
N SER A 176 3.95 -10.08 28.20
CA SER A 176 4.99 -11.09 27.99
C SER A 176 5.93 -10.76 26.82
N ILE A 177 5.40 -10.21 25.71
CA ILE A 177 6.22 -9.80 24.56
C ILE A 177 7.14 -8.64 24.94
N LYS A 178 6.60 -7.63 25.65
CA LYS A 178 7.37 -6.45 26.10
C LYS A 178 8.44 -6.79 27.13
N GLU A 179 8.21 -7.82 27.95
CA GLU A 179 9.20 -8.29 28.93
C GLU A 179 10.29 -9.14 28.29
N ALA A 180 9.94 -9.94 27.28
CA ALA A 180 10.87 -10.89 26.67
C ALA A 180 11.69 -10.32 25.50
N ASN A 181 11.28 -9.18 24.92
CA ASN A 181 11.90 -8.64 23.70
C ASN A 181 12.15 -7.14 23.82
N ASP A 182 13.21 -6.69 23.13
CA ASP A 182 13.44 -5.27 22.88
C ASP A 182 12.53 -4.79 21.73
N ILE A 183 11.63 -3.86 22.04
CA ILE A 183 10.63 -3.32 21.10
C ILE A 183 11.32 -2.55 19.96
N ASP A 184 12.45 -1.90 20.23
CA ASP A 184 13.18 -1.10 19.25
C ASP A 184 13.88 -1.96 18.18
N GLN A 185 14.03 -3.26 18.45
CA GLN A 185 14.64 -4.25 17.55
C GLN A 185 13.63 -5.27 17.00
N LEU A 186 12.35 -5.15 17.37
CA LEU A 186 11.32 -6.12 17.00
C LEU A 186 10.75 -5.81 15.61
N PHE A 187 10.85 -6.76 14.69
CA PHE A 187 10.25 -6.67 13.36
C PHE A 187 8.74 -6.99 13.40
N VAL A 188 7.98 -6.36 12.49
CA VAL A 188 6.52 -6.55 12.39
C VAL A 188 6.15 -8.02 12.15
N ASP A 189 6.90 -8.71 11.28
CA ASP A 189 6.66 -10.13 10.94
C ASP A 189 6.88 -11.06 12.14
N ALA A 190 7.87 -10.75 12.98
CA ALA A 190 8.12 -11.50 14.21
C ALA A 190 6.97 -11.31 15.20
N LEU A 191 6.51 -10.07 15.39
CA LEU A 191 5.35 -9.78 16.23
C LEU A 191 4.09 -10.51 15.74
N GLN A 192 3.83 -10.52 14.43
CA GLN A 192 2.70 -11.23 13.84
C GLN A 192 2.77 -12.72 14.16
N SER A 193 3.95 -13.32 14.03
CA SER A 193 4.18 -14.74 14.31
C SER A 193 3.89 -15.08 15.77
N TYR A 194 4.35 -14.26 16.72
CA TYR A 194 4.05 -14.47 18.15
C TYR A 194 2.54 -14.44 18.44
N LEU A 195 1.83 -13.45 17.88
CA LEU A 195 0.40 -13.29 18.12
C LEU A 195 -0.42 -14.42 17.47
N LEU A 196 -0.04 -14.88 16.27
CA LEU A 196 -0.70 -15.99 15.59
C LEU A 196 -0.59 -17.31 16.35
N VAL A 197 0.58 -17.62 16.93
CA VAL A 197 0.77 -18.83 17.77
C VAL A 197 -0.17 -18.80 18.96
N HIS A 198 -0.34 -17.64 19.59
CA HIS A 198 -1.28 -17.49 20.70
C HIS A 198 -2.75 -17.53 20.25
N GLU A 199 -3.09 -17.02 19.06
CA GLU A 199 -4.44 -17.12 18.50
C GLU A 199 -4.88 -18.58 18.34
N GLN A 200 -3.99 -19.44 17.84
CA GLN A 200 -4.26 -20.87 17.68
C GLN A 200 -4.52 -21.57 19.02
N ARG A 201 -3.76 -21.20 20.07
CA ARG A 201 -3.95 -21.74 21.43
C ARG A 201 -5.29 -21.31 22.04
N PHE A 202 -5.72 -20.07 21.80
CA PHE A 202 -7.04 -19.61 22.25
C PHE A 202 -8.18 -20.36 21.57
N LYS A 203 -8.05 -20.69 20.28
CA LYS A 203 -9.08 -21.45 19.55
C LYS A 203 -9.18 -22.88 20.08
N ALA A 204 -8.05 -23.54 20.33
CA ALA A 204 -8.02 -24.88 20.94
C ALA A 204 -8.63 -24.89 22.36
N SER A 205 -8.30 -23.91 23.20
CA SER A 205 -8.80 -23.84 24.58
C SER A 205 -10.30 -23.48 24.68
N GLY A 206 -10.88 -22.86 23.65
CA GLY A 206 -12.32 -22.56 23.60
C GLY A 206 -13.19 -23.78 23.29
N GLU A 207 -12.66 -24.76 22.56
CA GLU A 207 -13.34 -26.03 22.29
C GLU A 207 -13.39 -26.92 23.55
N ASP A 208 -12.32 -26.91 24.36
CA ASP A 208 -12.25 -27.68 25.61
C ASP A 208 -13.21 -27.19 26.70
N GLU A 209 -13.49 -25.88 26.80
CA GLU A 209 -14.48 -25.36 27.76
C GLU A 209 -15.93 -25.77 27.42
N HIS A 210 -16.25 -25.96 26.14
CA HIS A 210 -17.56 -26.46 25.73
C HIS A 210 -17.72 -27.96 26.01
N ALA A 211 -16.65 -28.75 25.86
CA ALA A 211 -16.67 -30.18 26.23
C ALA A 211 -16.77 -30.39 27.75
N LEU A 212 -16.13 -29.54 28.56
CA LEU A 212 -16.19 -29.61 30.03
C LEU A 212 -17.53 -29.19 30.61
N LYS A 213 -18.30 -28.30 29.96
CA LYS A 213 -19.67 -27.93 30.42
C LYS A 213 -20.71 -29.02 30.17
N VAL A 214 -20.56 -29.83 29.12
CA VAL A 214 -21.53 -30.90 28.79
C VAL A 214 -21.47 -32.07 29.79
N THR A 215 -20.35 -32.28 30.49
CA THR A 215 -20.19 -33.41 31.42
C THR A 215 -20.69 -33.13 32.84
N HIS A 216 -20.92 -31.87 33.22
CA HIS A 216 -21.31 -31.51 34.60
C HIS A 216 -22.84 -31.48 34.83
N GLU A 217 -23.67 -31.42 33.78
CA GLU A 217 -25.14 -31.37 33.94
C GLU A 217 -25.82 -32.76 34.01
N GLU A 218 -25.18 -33.84 33.56
CA GLU A 218 -25.82 -35.18 33.54
C GLU A 218 -25.67 -35.98 34.85
N SER A 219 -24.94 -35.48 35.85
CA SER A 219 -24.62 -36.24 37.07
C SER A 219 -25.59 -36.02 38.25
N TYR A 220 -26.61 -35.16 38.13
CA TYR A 220 -27.57 -34.87 39.20
C TYR A 220 -28.99 -35.42 38.95
N SER A 221 -29.12 -36.58 38.30
CA SER A 221 -30.41 -37.29 38.27
C SER A 221 -30.25 -38.81 38.32
N LYS A 222 -29.94 -39.33 39.53
CA LYS A 222 -30.27 -40.72 39.90
C LYS A 222 -30.18 -40.95 41.41
N ARG A 223 -31.33 -40.91 42.08
CA ARG A 223 -31.65 -41.60 43.35
C ARG A 223 -33.13 -41.33 43.59
N GLY A 224 -34.06 -42.26 43.63
CA GLY A 224 -34.06 -43.72 43.67
C GLY A 224 -35.40 -44.08 44.31
N GLN A 225 -36.23 -44.90 43.66
CA GLN A 225 -37.40 -45.48 44.32
C GLN A 225 -37.67 -46.85 43.69
N GLY A 226 -37.05 -47.88 44.29
CA GLY A 226 -37.53 -49.23 44.20
C GLY A 226 -38.40 -49.52 45.42
N ARG A 227 -39.63 -49.99 45.19
CA ARG A 227 -40.37 -50.84 46.12
C ARG A 227 -41.35 -51.72 45.32
N ALA A 228 -41.02 -53.01 45.27
CA ALA A 228 -41.95 -54.13 45.04
C ALA A 228 -42.94 -54.23 46.23
N ALA A 229 -44.01 -55.02 46.25
CA ALA A 229 -44.52 -56.12 45.45
C ALA A 229 -46.05 -56.23 45.69
N PHE A 230 -46.65 -57.23 45.04
CA PHE A 230 -48.00 -57.77 45.23
C PHE A 230 -48.40 -58.06 46.68
#